data_AF-A0A8T3LK80-F1
#
_entry.id   AF-A0A8T3LK80-F1
#
_cell.length_a   1.000
_cell.length_b   1.000
_cell.length_c   1.000
_cell.angle_alpha   90.00
_cell.angle_beta   90.00
_cell.angle_gamma   90.00
#
_symmetry.space_group_name_H-M   'P 1'
#
loop_
_entity.id
_entity.type
_entity.pdbx_description
1 polymer ?
#
loop_
_entity_poly.entity_id
_entity_poly.type
_entity_poly.pdbx_seq_one_letter_code
_entity_poly.pdbx_strand_id
1 'polypeptide(L)' 'MLAVAKKSRRYGWLKESDSIALQQAVINLDVAFSNFFNPKLKAGKPTFKSKHGRQSSYH' A
#
# COMPACT_ATOMS: atom_id res chain seq x y z
N MET A 1 15.48 13.32 -23.07
CA MET A 1 14.92 12.08 -23.64
C MET A 1 13.56 11.66 -23.05
N LEU A 2 13.17 12.05 -21.82
CA LEU A 2 11.89 11.64 -21.20
C LEU A 2 10.62 12.34 -21.74
N ALA A 3 10.74 13.55 -22.30
CA ALA A 3 9.59 14.32 -22.76
C ALA A 3 8.92 13.74 -24.03
N VAL A 4 9.67 13.01 -24.85
CA VAL A 4 9.18 12.46 -26.13
C VAL A 4 8.31 11.22 -25.90
N ALA A 5 8.62 10.41 -24.89
CA ALA A 5 7.86 9.19 -24.57
C ALA A 5 6.44 9.49 -24.05
N LYS A 6 6.24 10.61 -23.33
CA LYS A 6 4.92 11.05 -22.84
C LYS A 6 3.96 11.53 -23.95
N LYS A 7 4.45 11.68 -25.19
CA LYS A 7 3.65 12.10 -26.36
C LYS A 7 3.09 10.92 -27.17
N SER A 8 3.44 9.68 -26.83
CA SER A 8 2.93 8.47 -27.49
C SER A 8 1.59 8.03 -26.90
N ARG A 9 0.58 7.83 -27.77
CA ARG A 9 -0.78 7.37 -27.45
C ARG A 9 -0.80 6.03 -26.67
N ARG A 10 0.26 5.23 -26.78
CA ARG A 10 0.40 3.91 -26.11
C ARG A 10 0.63 3.99 -24.60
N TYR A 11 1.02 5.15 -24.07
CA TYR A 11 1.35 5.34 -22.65
C TYR A 11 0.44 6.38 -21.97
N GLY A 12 -0.78 6.57 -22.49
CA GLY A 12 -1.77 7.48 -21.88
C GLY A 12 -2.07 7.15 -20.41
N TRP A 13 -2.12 5.87 -20.07
CA TRP A 13 -2.28 5.36 -18.70
C TRP A 13 -1.17 5.81 -17.75
N LEU A 14 0.04 6.03 -18.27
CA LEU A 14 1.20 6.47 -17.48
C LEU A 14 1.07 7.94 -17.05
N LYS A 15 0.25 8.73 -17.75
CA LYS A 15 -0.01 10.13 -17.42
C LYS A 15 -1.00 10.28 -16.25
N GLU A 16 -1.85 9.29 -16.03
CA GLU A 16 -2.82 9.23 -14.92
C GLU A 16 -2.20 8.68 -13.62
N SER A 17 -0.98 8.13 -13.70
CA SER A 17 -0.47 7.18 -12.71
C SER A 17 0.09 7.74 -11.41
N ASP A 18 0.44 9.02 -11.26
CA ASP A 18 1.37 9.37 -10.15
C ASP A 18 0.79 10.22 -9.02
N SER A 19 -0.26 11.01 -9.23
CA SER A 19 -0.78 11.91 -8.17
C SER A 19 -1.84 11.24 -7.30
N ILE A 20 -2.75 10.48 -7.91
CA ILE A 20 -3.86 9.83 -7.19
C ILE A 20 -3.33 8.69 -6.31
N ALA A 21 -2.38 7.91 -6.81
CA ALA A 21 -1.74 6.84 -6.04
C ALA A 21 -1.01 7.40 -4.80
N LEU A 22 -0.31 8.53 -4.95
CA LEU A 22 0.36 9.19 -3.84
C LEU A 22 -0.63 9.73 -2.80
N GLN A 23 -1.70 10.38 -3.25
CA GLN A 23 -2.77 10.86 -2.37
C GLN A 23 -3.43 9.70 -1.61
N GLN A 24 -3.75 8.61 -2.31
CA GLN A 24 -4.35 7.44 -1.70
C GLN A 24 -3.41 6.76 -0.69
N ALA A 25 -2.10 6.74 -0.97
CA ALA A 25 -1.10 6.23 -0.04
C ALA A 25 -1.10 7.04 1.27
N VAL A 26 -1.15 8.37 1.19
CA VAL A 26 -1.22 9.24 2.39
C VAL A 26 -2.50 8.99 3.19
N ILE A 27 -3.65 8.90 2.54
CA ILE A 27 -4.94 8.60 3.20
C ILE A 27 -4.88 7.23 3.89
N ASN A 28 -4.37 6.21 3.21
CA ASN A 28 -4.25 4.87 3.76
C ASN A 28 -3.33 4.84 4.99
N LEU A 29 -2.23 5.60 4.98
CA LEU A 29 -1.31 5.71 6.11
C LEU A 29 -1.97 6.36 7.33
N ASP A 30 -2.72 7.45 7.14
CA ASP A 30 -3.41 8.14 8.23
C ASP A 30 -4.48 7.25 8.90
N VAL A 31 -5.26 6.55 8.08
CA VAL A 31 -6.25 5.58 8.54
C VAL A 31 -5.59 4.42 9.27
N ALA A 32 -4.50 3.87 8.72
CA ALA A 32 -3.77 2.77 9.36
C ALA A 32 -3.15 3.20 10.70
N PHE A 33 -2.60 4.41 10.77
CA PHE A 33 -2.03 4.96 12.00
C PHE A 33 -3.10 5.11 13.09
N SER A 34 -4.23 5.72 12.76
CA SER A 34 -5.36 5.86 13.70
C SER A 34 -5.89 4.51 14.17
N ASN A 35 -5.99 3.54 13.26
CA ASN A 35 -6.46 2.19 13.59
C ASN A 35 -5.47 1.43 14.47
N PHE A 36 -4.16 1.59 14.26
CA PHE A 36 -3.11 0.92 15.01
C PHE A 36 -3.20 1.19 16.51
N PHE A 37 -3.54 2.42 16.90
CA PHE A 37 -3.67 2.83 18.31
C PHE A 37 -5.08 2.65 18.88
N ASN A 38 -6.05 2.16 18.09
CA ASN A 38 -7.41 1.96 18.57
C ASN A 38 -7.58 0.55 19.15
N PRO A 39 -7.67 0.38 20.49
CA PRO A 39 -7.75 -0.93 21.14
C PRO A 39 -9.09 -1.65 20.90
N LYS A 40 -10.12 -0.95 20.40
CA LYS A 40 -11.44 -1.52 20.12
C LYS A 40 -11.50 -2.22 18.76
N LEU A 41 -10.56 -1.91 17.85
CA LEU A 41 -10.53 -2.51 16.51
C LEU A 41 -9.78 -3.84 16.53
N LYS A 42 -10.44 -4.91 16.06
CA LYS A 42 -9.81 -6.23 15.87
C LYS A 42 -8.60 -6.17 14.92
N ALA A 43 -8.62 -5.22 13.98
CA ALA A 43 -7.57 -4.99 12.99
C ALA A 43 -6.54 -3.94 13.44
N GLY A 44 -6.47 -3.58 14.73
CA GLY A 44 -5.54 -2.58 15.27
C GLY A 44 -4.07 -2.98 15.13
N LYS A 45 -3.39 -3.31 16.24
CA LYS A 45 -1.98 -3.74 16.18
C LYS A 45 -1.85 -5.06 15.39
N PRO A 46 -1.07 -5.12 14.30
CA PRO A 46 -0.88 -6.35 13.56
C PRO A 46 -0.18 -7.39 14.45
N THR A 47 -0.68 -8.61 14.39
CA THR A 47 -0.04 -9.78 15.00
C THR A 47 0.60 -10.60 13.89
N PHE A 48 1.93 -10.69 13.92
CA PHE A 48 2.66 -11.49 12.95
C PHE A 48 2.63 -12.96 13.37
N LYS A 49 2.47 -13.86 12.40
CA LYS A 49 2.57 -15.30 12.66
C LYS A 49 4.01 -15.62 13.10
N SER A 50 4.15 -16.43 14.14
CA SER A 50 5.46 -16.93 14.57
C SER A 50 6.00 -17.95 13.57
N LYS A 51 7.30 -17.87 13.28
CA LYS A 51 8.03 -18.84 12.43
C LYS A 51 7.99 -20.27 13.00
N HIS A 52 7.79 -20.43 14.30
CA HIS A 52 7.84 -21.73 14.99
C HIS A 52 6.44 -22.24 15.39
N GLY A 53 5.37 -21.69 14.80
CA GLY A 53 4.01 -22.09 15.10
C GLY A 53 3.63 -23.44 14.49
N ARG A 54 2.62 -24.13 15.04
CA ARG A 54 2.15 -25.44 14.53
C ARG A 54 1.69 -25.42 13.05
N GLN A 55 1.35 -24.25 12.52
CA GLN A 55 0.99 -24.01 11.10
C GLN A 55 2.04 -23.18 10.32
N SER A 56 3.26 -23.00 10.84
CA SER A 56 4.30 -22.35 10.04
C SER A 56 4.76 -23.28 8.92
N SER A 57 4.68 -22.84 7.67
CA SER A 57 5.27 -23.56 6.54
C SER A 57 6.80 -23.40 6.61
N TYR A 58 7.50 -24.51 6.86
CA TYR A 58 8.95 -24.62 6.63
C TYR A 58 9.17 -24.95 5.15
N HIS A 59 9.12 -23.97 4.26
CA HIS A 59 9.61 -24.10 2.88
C HIS A 59 10.44 -22.88 2.54
#